data_AF-A0A3G3GTF0-F1
#
_entry.id   AF-A0A3G3GTF0-F1
#
_cell.length_a   1.000
_cell.length_b   1.000
_cell.length_c   1.000
_cell.angle_alpha   90.00
_cell.angle_beta   90.00
_cell.angle_gamma   90.00
#
_symmetry.space_group_name_H-M   'P 1'
#
loop_
_entity.id
_entity.type
_entity.pdbx_description
1 polymer ?
#
loop_
_entity_poly.entity_id
_entity_poly.type
_entity_poly.pdbx_seq_one_letter_code
_entity_poly.pdbx_strand_id
1 'polypeptide(L)'
;MKQIFFVGLLLAGSLFAQTAPKNLLIVAQDGSGDFTTVQAAFNAIPLNNMKDVLIRIKKGIYKEKLTLDSTKNHVTIMGEDPENTVLTYDDFSGKINPQGVKLGTTTSTSTRIVANDFTAINITFANSAGPVGQAVAMLVDGDRARFVNCRFLGCQDTLYPKREGTRQYYQNCYIEGTVDFIFGWATAYFQQCHIRSKLQGGYYTAASTPQGQAHGFVFNECTLDGESPEASVYLGRPWRDYAQTVFLNCTMSNVVKPEGWHNWDKTHAEKTTFYAEYGSKGAGATASKRVPWSKQLTEIEAQRYTIWKVLAGKDNWNPQGPLLTFGLTNVPDTSFNVPKAFSQLQKQYPKASKVAFPLPNTVAEERNLTYCALGTRNLQLDVFYPKSKSKKPRPAVLVIHGGGWRSGDRTHHIPLAQKLAEQGFVAVTVEYRLSTEALYPAAVHDLKAAVRWVRANAKKYNIDPNKIASLGFSAGGQLAALLGTTNDNPAFEGSQGEYMAFSSRVNAIVDLDGTLAFIHPESGEGDDSRGISAATYWFGYNKTQKPELWHEAGALNHVDKNTPPILFVNSSVERMHAGRDDMRRKLDALHIYSEVHSFPDAPHTFVLFHPWFEPVLNHSVRFLNKVFETKER
;
A
#
# COMPACT_ATOMS: atom_id res chain seq x y z
N MET A 1 -28.70 -70.00 -25.46
CA MET A 1 -29.79 -69.41 -24.65
C MET A 1 -29.17 -68.32 -23.77
N LYS A 2 -29.39 -67.03 -24.10
CA LYS A 2 -29.03 -65.79 -23.32
C LYS A 2 -27.50 -65.58 -23.08
N GLN A 3 -26.89 -64.41 -23.07
CA GLN A 3 -27.27 -63.00 -23.23
C GLN A 3 -25.97 -62.20 -23.48
N ILE A 4 -26.10 -61.07 -24.16
CA ILE A 4 -25.07 -60.05 -24.40
C ILE A 4 -24.57 -59.44 -23.08
N PHE A 5 -23.27 -59.14 -22.98
CA PHE A 5 -22.76 -58.11 -22.06
C PHE A 5 -21.78 -57.19 -22.78
N PHE A 6 -22.09 -55.90 -22.68
CA PHE A 6 -21.34 -54.75 -23.19
C PHE A 6 -20.80 -54.01 -21.96
N VAL A 7 -19.49 -53.96 -21.75
CA VAL A 7 -18.76 -53.05 -20.84
C VAL A 7 -17.32 -53.04 -21.37
N GLY A 8 -16.62 -51.95 -21.69
CA GLY A 8 -16.72 -50.55 -21.32
C GLY A 8 -15.27 -50.06 -21.24
N LEU A 9 -14.78 -49.42 -22.29
CA LEU A 9 -13.43 -48.86 -22.38
C LEU A 9 -13.43 -47.52 -21.62
N LEU A 10 -12.79 -47.43 -20.47
CA LEU A 10 -12.61 -46.17 -19.74
C LEU A 10 -11.34 -46.23 -18.88
N LEU A 11 -10.29 -45.55 -19.35
CA LEU A 11 -9.21 -45.01 -18.52
C LEU A 11 -8.54 -43.87 -19.30
N ALA A 12 -9.27 -42.76 -19.45
CA ALA A 12 -8.65 -41.46 -19.66
C ALA A 12 -8.26 -40.94 -18.28
N GLY A 13 -6.98 -41.08 -17.93
CA GLY A 13 -6.41 -40.40 -16.78
C GLY A 13 -6.44 -38.90 -17.01
N SER A 14 -7.32 -38.19 -16.29
CA SER A 14 -7.26 -36.75 -16.17
C SER A 14 -6.01 -36.37 -15.39
N LEU A 15 -4.96 -36.01 -16.12
CA LEU A 15 -3.86 -35.20 -15.59
C LEU A 15 -4.48 -33.89 -15.08
N PHE A 16 -4.64 -33.77 -13.75
CA PHE A 16 -4.89 -32.48 -13.13
C PHE A 16 -3.68 -31.60 -13.40
N ALA A 17 -3.80 -30.68 -14.35
CA ALA A 17 -2.87 -29.58 -14.50
C ALA A 17 -2.90 -28.79 -13.18
N GLN A 18 -1.81 -28.87 -12.41
CA GLN A 18 -1.64 -28.10 -11.20
C GLN A 18 -1.50 -26.63 -11.62
N THR A 19 -2.62 -25.89 -11.57
CA THR A 19 -2.61 -24.45 -11.81
C THR A 19 -1.64 -23.81 -10.82
N ALA A 20 -0.76 -22.93 -11.31
CA ALA A 20 0.18 -22.21 -10.46
C ALA A 20 -0.55 -21.58 -9.26
N PRO A 21 0.02 -21.63 -8.04
CA PRO A 21 -0.64 -21.13 -6.85
C PRO A 21 -1.00 -19.65 -7.03
N LYS A 22 -2.27 -19.31 -6.76
CA LYS A 22 -2.71 -17.92 -6.73
C LYS A 22 -2.04 -17.20 -5.56
N ASN A 23 -1.47 -16.02 -5.82
CA ASN A 23 -0.93 -15.14 -4.77
C ASN A 23 -2.04 -14.36 -4.02
N LEU A 24 -3.30 -14.48 -4.46
CA LEU A 24 -4.48 -13.90 -3.82
C LEU A 24 -5.51 -15.01 -3.58
N LEU A 25 -5.90 -15.20 -2.32
CA LEU A 25 -6.96 -16.11 -1.88
C LEU A 25 -8.06 -15.30 -1.19
N ILE A 26 -9.33 -15.65 -1.46
CA ILE A 26 -10.49 -15.04 -0.82
C ILE A 26 -11.15 -16.05 0.11
N VAL A 27 -11.38 -15.65 1.36
CA VAL A 27 -12.16 -16.42 2.34
C VAL A 27 -13.49 -15.73 2.57
N ALA A 28 -14.60 -16.46 2.38
CA ALA A 28 -15.94 -15.97 2.63
C ALA A 28 -16.87 -17.10 3.09
N GLN A 29 -17.50 -16.95 4.26
CA GLN A 29 -18.39 -17.98 4.84
C GLN A 29 -19.62 -18.26 3.96
N ASP A 30 -20.04 -17.29 3.12
CA ASP A 30 -21.17 -17.41 2.19
C ASP A 30 -20.87 -18.20 0.91
N GLY A 31 -19.64 -18.69 0.75
CA GLY A 31 -19.20 -19.44 -0.43
C GLY A 31 -18.83 -18.59 -1.65
N SER A 32 -18.82 -17.26 -1.52
CA SER A 32 -18.43 -16.34 -2.61
C SER A 32 -16.91 -16.18 -2.79
N GLY A 33 -16.11 -16.84 -1.95
CA GLY A 33 -14.64 -16.85 -1.98
C GLY A 33 -14.03 -18.16 -2.51
N ASP A 34 -12.70 -18.24 -2.55
CA ASP A 34 -11.97 -19.48 -2.85
C ASP A 34 -12.10 -20.52 -1.70
N PHE A 35 -12.28 -20.05 -0.46
CA PHE A 35 -12.46 -20.88 0.74
C PHE A 35 -13.59 -20.34 1.63
N THR A 36 -14.21 -21.21 2.42
CA THR A 36 -15.21 -20.83 3.44
C THR A 36 -14.63 -20.68 4.85
N THR A 37 -13.40 -21.16 5.06
CA THR A 37 -12.69 -21.17 6.36
C THR A 37 -11.27 -20.64 6.21
N VAL A 38 -10.74 -19.98 7.22
CA VAL A 38 -9.38 -19.40 7.20
C VAL A 38 -8.32 -20.50 7.27
N GLN A 39 -8.53 -21.57 8.05
CA GLN A 39 -7.54 -22.64 8.13
C GLN A 39 -7.37 -23.37 6.79
N ALA A 40 -8.44 -23.53 6.00
CA ALA A 40 -8.32 -24.09 4.65
C ALA A 40 -7.45 -23.23 3.73
N ALA A 41 -7.57 -21.90 3.82
CA ALA A 41 -6.72 -20.98 3.07
C ALA A 41 -5.24 -21.09 3.52
N PHE A 42 -4.96 -21.17 4.82
CA PHE A 42 -3.61 -21.45 5.33
C PHE A 42 -3.06 -22.79 4.81
N ASN A 43 -3.88 -23.84 4.82
CA ASN A 43 -3.48 -25.16 4.35
C ASN A 43 -3.11 -25.17 2.86
N ALA A 44 -3.79 -24.36 2.04
CA ALA A 44 -3.54 -24.26 0.60
C ALA A 44 -2.21 -23.60 0.21
N ILE A 45 -1.56 -22.88 1.13
CA ILE A 45 -0.26 -22.26 0.89
C ILE A 45 0.81 -23.34 0.72
N PRO A 46 1.67 -23.30 -0.31
CA PRO A 46 2.75 -24.27 -0.46
C PRO A 46 3.68 -24.32 0.76
N LEU A 47 4.23 -25.51 1.06
CA LEU A 47 5.30 -25.65 2.05
C LEU A 47 6.56 -24.91 1.57
N ASN A 48 7.32 -24.36 2.50
CA ASN A 48 8.52 -23.54 2.25
C ASN A 48 8.24 -22.34 1.35
N ASN A 49 7.11 -21.67 1.57
CA ASN A 49 6.70 -20.53 0.76
C ASN A 49 7.67 -19.35 0.92
N MET A 50 8.14 -18.83 -0.22
CA MET A 50 9.01 -17.65 -0.32
C MET A 50 8.36 -16.53 -1.14
N LYS A 51 7.11 -16.69 -1.55
CA LYS A 51 6.36 -15.71 -2.37
C LYS A 51 5.30 -15.04 -1.52
N ASP A 52 5.06 -13.76 -1.74
CA ASP A 52 3.97 -13.05 -1.06
C ASP A 52 2.61 -13.68 -1.39
N VAL A 53 1.87 -14.07 -0.35
CA VAL A 53 0.49 -14.57 -0.44
C VAL A 53 -0.43 -13.65 0.35
N LEU A 54 -1.47 -13.11 -0.31
CA LEU A 54 -2.52 -12.33 0.32
C LEU A 54 -3.78 -13.18 0.49
N ILE A 55 -4.30 -13.23 1.71
CA ILE A 55 -5.61 -13.81 2.04
C ILE A 55 -6.56 -12.68 2.42
N ARG A 56 -7.55 -12.40 1.58
CA ARG A 56 -8.65 -11.49 1.90
C ARG A 56 -9.74 -12.25 2.63
N ILE A 57 -10.15 -11.76 3.79
CA ILE A 57 -11.16 -12.40 4.64
C ILE A 57 -12.37 -11.48 4.70
N LYS A 58 -13.49 -11.94 4.15
CA LYS A 58 -14.76 -11.19 4.17
C LYS A 58 -15.33 -11.09 5.58
N LYS A 59 -16.18 -10.09 5.81
CA LYS A 59 -16.92 -9.93 7.08
C LYS A 59 -17.56 -11.25 7.53
N GLY A 60 -17.48 -11.53 8.82
CA GLY A 60 -17.94 -12.77 9.42
C GLY A 60 -17.22 -13.09 10.73
N ILE A 61 -17.84 -13.98 11.51
CA ILE A 61 -17.23 -14.55 12.71
C ILE A 61 -16.75 -15.96 12.36
N TYR A 62 -15.43 -16.11 12.27
CA TYR A 62 -14.75 -17.36 11.96
C TYR A 62 -14.33 -18.02 13.27
N LYS A 63 -15.19 -18.91 13.78
CA LYS A 63 -14.90 -19.69 15.00
C LYS A 63 -14.03 -20.91 14.65
N GLU A 64 -12.72 -20.69 14.58
CA GLU A 64 -11.73 -21.67 14.14
C GLU A 64 -10.51 -21.64 15.08
N LYS A 65 -9.87 -22.80 15.29
CA LYS A 65 -8.55 -22.87 15.90
C LYS A 65 -7.50 -22.79 14.80
N LEU A 66 -6.80 -21.66 14.73
CA LEU A 66 -5.95 -21.31 13.59
C LEU A 66 -4.48 -21.54 13.89
N THR A 67 -3.75 -22.12 12.93
CA THR A 67 -2.30 -22.20 12.95
C THR A 67 -1.72 -21.98 11.55
N LEU A 68 -0.86 -20.97 11.43
CA LEU A 68 0.02 -20.78 10.27
C LEU A 68 1.44 -21.24 10.66
N ASP A 69 1.84 -22.41 10.17
CA ASP A 69 3.10 -23.05 10.56
C ASP A 69 4.34 -22.37 9.95
N SER A 70 5.53 -22.73 10.47
CA SER A 70 6.81 -22.09 10.11
C SER A 70 7.26 -22.28 8.67
N THR A 71 6.61 -23.16 7.89
CA THR A 71 6.95 -23.40 6.48
C THR A 71 6.18 -22.48 5.53
N LYS A 72 5.21 -21.70 6.03
CA LYS A 72 4.31 -20.87 5.22
C LYS A 72 4.58 -19.38 5.46
N ASN A 73 5.82 -18.94 5.20
CA ASN A 73 6.25 -17.54 5.36
C ASN A 73 5.62 -16.61 4.30
N HIS A 74 5.81 -15.29 4.44
CA HIS A 74 5.37 -14.28 3.46
C HIS A 74 3.84 -14.25 3.25
N VAL A 75 3.08 -14.29 4.34
CA VAL A 75 1.62 -14.31 4.30
C VAL A 75 1.04 -13.03 4.88
N THR A 76 0.24 -12.35 4.08
CA THR A 76 -0.58 -11.23 4.54
C THR A 76 -2.03 -11.70 4.64
N ILE A 77 -2.68 -11.46 5.78
CA ILE A 77 -4.14 -11.54 5.89
C ILE A 77 -4.74 -10.14 5.99
N MET A 78 -5.86 -9.92 5.31
CA MET A 78 -6.55 -8.64 5.29
C MET A 78 -8.05 -8.86 5.48
N GLY A 79 -8.57 -8.39 6.62
CA GLY A 79 -10.01 -8.35 6.85
C GLY A 79 -10.67 -7.17 6.12
N GLU A 80 -11.94 -7.33 5.74
CA GLU A 80 -12.73 -6.23 5.18
C GLU A 80 -13.01 -5.12 6.19
N ASP A 81 -13.07 -5.47 7.47
CA ASP A 81 -13.52 -4.60 8.55
C ASP A 81 -13.01 -5.15 9.89
N PRO A 82 -12.27 -4.36 10.68
CA PRO A 82 -11.65 -4.87 11.89
C PRO A 82 -12.69 -5.17 12.97
N GLU A 83 -13.88 -4.56 12.96
CA GLU A 83 -14.93 -4.83 13.94
C GLU A 83 -15.77 -6.05 13.57
N ASN A 84 -15.95 -6.30 12.27
CA ASN A 84 -16.88 -7.31 11.75
C ASN A 84 -16.19 -8.51 11.07
N THR A 85 -14.86 -8.52 10.97
CA THR A 85 -14.07 -9.67 10.52
C THR A 85 -13.32 -10.24 11.73
N VAL A 86 -13.87 -11.28 12.34
CA VAL A 86 -13.44 -11.79 13.65
C VAL A 86 -12.96 -13.22 13.55
N LEU A 87 -11.70 -13.46 13.90
CA LEU A 87 -11.12 -14.79 14.06
C LEU A 87 -11.14 -15.16 15.54
N THR A 88 -11.84 -16.24 15.91
CA THR A 88 -12.02 -16.56 17.33
C THR A 88 -12.07 -18.04 17.65
N TYR A 89 -11.76 -18.37 18.89
CA TYR A 89 -12.01 -19.65 19.53
C TYR A 89 -12.23 -19.43 21.03
N ASP A 90 -12.54 -20.48 21.79
CA ASP A 90 -12.94 -20.38 23.21
C ASP A 90 -12.24 -21.42 24.11
N ASP A 91 -10.99 -21.77 23.78
CA ASP A 91 -10.18 -22.59 24.65
C ASP A 91 -9.54 -21.75 25.76
N PHE A 92 -9.34 -22.38 26.92
CA PHE A 92 -8.71 -21.79 28.09
C PHE A 92 -7.84 -22.82 28.82
N SER A 93 -6.86 -22.36 29.59
CA SER A 93 -6.00 -23.20 30.41
C SER A 93 -6.84 -23.95 31.45
N GLY A 94 -6.66 -25.27 31.54
CA GLY A 94 -7.44 -26.15 32.40
C GLY A 94 -8.62 -26.83 31.72
N LYS A 95 -9.10 -26.34 30.56
CA LYS A 95 -10.13 -27.01 29.75
C LYS A 95 -9.60 -28.37 29.26
N ILE A 96 -10.46 -29.38 29.25
CA ILE A 96 -10.16 -30.68 28.63
C ILE A 96 -10.71 -30.64 27.21
N ASN A 97 -9.86 -30.88 26.21
CA ASN A 97 -10.31 -30.91 24.81
C ASN A 97 -11.04 -32.22 24.47
N PRO A 98 -11.68 -32.35 23.29
CA PRO A 98 -12.40 -33.58 22.91
C PRO A 98 -11.52 -34.85 22.88
N GLN A 99 -10.20 -34.71 22.84
CA GLN A 99 -9.23 -35.81 22.87
C GLN A 99 -8.81 -36.19 24.31
N GLY A 100 -9.41 -35.59 25.35
CA GLY A 100 -9.10 -35.87 26.75
C GLY A 100 -7.84 -35.17 27.27
N VAL A 101 -7.25 -34.25 26.49
CA VAL A 101 -6.02 -33.54 26.87
C VAL A 101 -6.38 -32.26 27.61
N LYS A 102 -5.82 -32.09 28.82
CA LYS A 102 -5.89 -30.84 29.58
C LYS A 102 -5.03 -29.77 28.90
N LEU A 103 -5.64 -28.67 28.52
CA LEU A 103 -4.98 -27.55 27.87
C LEU A 103 -4.22 -26.71 28.91
N GLY A 104 -3.05 -26.18 28.54
CA GLY A 104 -2.39 -25.05 29.21
C GLY A 104 -2.50 -23.76 28.40
N THR A 105 -1.88 -22.68 28.86
CA THR A 105 -1.89 -21.34 28.22
C THR A 105 -1.52 -21.37 26.74
N THR A 106 -0.43 -22.02 26.35
CA THR A 106 -0.03 -22.08 24.92
C THR A 106 -1.03 -22.86 24.07
N THR A 107 -1.66 -23.90 24.62
CA THR A 107 -2.64 -24.70 23.88
C THR A 107 -4.05 -24.11 23.92
N SER A 108 -4.30 -23.08 24.73
CA SER A 108 -5.57 -22.33 24.75
C SER A 108 -5.68 -21.29 23.65
N THR A 109 -4.60 -21.04 22.91
CA THR A 109 -4.54 -20.10 21.81
C THR A 109 -5.64 -20.34 20.75
N SER A 110 -6.39 -19.27 20.46
CA SER A 110 -7.31 -19.23 19.31
C SER A 110 -6.54 -19.18 17.99
N THR A 111 -5.66 -18.19 17.81
CA THR A 111 -4.87 -18.03 16.58
C THR A 111 -3.37 -18.07 16.87
N ARG A 112 -2.66 -18.96 16.20
CA ARG A 112 -1.21 -19.14 16.33
C ARG A 112 -0.48 -18.86 15.02
N ILE A 113 0.44 -17.90 15.03
CA ILE A 113 1.30 -17.56 13.89
C ILE A 113 2.74 -17.94 14.19
N VAL A 114 3.26 -18.95 13.47
CA VAL A 114 4.63 -19.43 13.59
C VAL A 114 5.49 -19.00 12.40
N ALA A 115 4.87 -18.78 11.24
CA ALA A 115 5.50 -18.25 10.03
C ALA A 115 6.18 -16.89 10.25
N ASN A 116 7.35 -16.71 9.64
CA ASN A 116 8.00 -15.40 9.54
C ASN A 116 7.36 -14.56 8.44
N ASP A 117 7.62 -13.24 8.48
CA ASP A 117 7.13 -12.29 7.46
C ASP A 117 5.61 -12.27 7.33
N PHE A 118 4.92 -12.53 8.45
CA PHE A 118 3.46 -12.49 8.51
C PHE A 118 2.97 -11.06 8.71
N THR A 119 1.93 -10.67 7.98
CA THR A 119 1.24 -9.39 8.18
C THR A 119 -0.26 -9.63 8.37
N ALA A 120 -0.87 -9.00 9.36
CA ALA A 120 -2.33 -8.92 9.49
C ALA A 120 -2.79 -7.47 9.43
N ILE A 121 -3.87 -7.24 8.70
CA ILE A 121 -4.44 -5.91 8.48
C ILE A 121 -5.94 -5.94 8.67
N ASN A 122 -6.47 -4.97 9.43
CA ASN A 122 -7.90 -4.67 9.45
C ASN A 122 -8.79 -5.86 9.89
N ILE A 123 -8.38 -6.56 10.94
CA ILE A 123 -9.03 -7.80 11.42
C ILE A 123 -8.96 -7.95 12.94
N THR A 124 -9.93 -8.66 13.53
CA THR A 124 -9.95 -9.01 14.96
C THR A 124 -9.44 -10.43 15.19
N PHE A 125 -8.57 -10.60 16.20
CA PHE A 125 -8.25 -11.88 16.83
C PHE A 125 -8.84 -11.90 18.24
N ALA A 126 -9.65 -12.91 18.57
CA ALA A 126 -10.35 -12.97 19.84
C ALA A 126 -10.30 -14.34 20.51
N ASN A 127 -10.19 -14.37 21.83
CA ASN A 127 -10.56 -15.53 22.63
C ASN A 127 -11.87 -15.24 23.37
N SER A 128 -12.90 -16.01 23.05
CA SER A 128 -14.27 -15.81 23.56
C SER A 128 -14.58 -16.63 24.82
N ALA A 129 -13.57 -17.25 25.46
CA ALA A 129 -13.76 -18.06 26.66
C ALA A 129 -14.21 -17.26 27.90
N GLY A 130 -14.01 -15.94 27.92
CA GLY A 130 -14.38 -15.08 29.05
C GLY A 130 -13.38 -15.13 30.22
N PRO A 131 -13.77 -14.71 31.44
CA PRO A 131 -12.89 -14.62 32.60
C PRO A 131 -12.67 -15.99 33.27
N VAL A 132 -12.08 -16.93 32.54
CA VAL A 132 -11.89 -18.35 32.96
C VAL A 132 -10.43 -18.70 33.30
N GLY A 133 -9.61 -17.69 33.60
CA GLY A 133 -8.15 -17.83 33.66
C GLY A 133 -7.50 -17.59 32.30
N GLN A 134 -6.33 -18.18 32.06
CA GLN A 134 -5.52 -17.91 30.86
C GLN A 134 -6.20 -18.37 29.57
N ALA A 135 -6.49 -17.44 28.66
CA ALA A 135 -7.18 -17.71 27.40
C ALA A 135 -6.62 -16.84 26.28
N VAL A 136 -5.68 -17.41 25.51
CA VAL A 136 -4.91 -16.64 24.53
C VAL A 136 -5.71 -16.40 23.25
N ALA A 137 -5.85 -15.14 22.84
CA ALA A 137 -6.46 -14.76 21.56
C ALA A 137 -5.46 -14.94 20.42
N MET A 138 -4.25 -14.40 20.59
CA MET A 138 -3.19 -14.44 19.60
C MET A 138 -1.85 -14.85 20.19
N LEU A 139 -1.22 -15.84 19.60
CA LEU A 139 0.16 -16.22 19.87
C LEU A 139 1.02 -15.99 18.63
N VAL A 140 2.14 -15.29 18.79
CA VAL A 140 3.06 -14.99 17.70
C VAL A 140 4.45 -15.53 18.03
N ASP A 141 4.85 -16.56 17.29
CA ASP A 141 6.19 -17.18 17.32
C ASP A 141 7.07 -16.71 16.14
N GLY A 142 6.50 -16.16 15.06
CA GLY A 142 7.24 -15.74 13.86
C GLY A 142 8.08 -14.47 14.03
N ASP A 143 9.19 -14.36 13.30
CA ASP A 143 9.98 -13.12 13.18
C ASP A 143 9.42 -12.20 12.08
N ARG A 144 9.63 -10.90 12.23
CA ARG A 144 9.15 -9.85 11.33
C ARG A 144 7.63 -9.82 11.15
N ALA A 145 6.88 -10.13 12.23
CA ALA A 145 5.42 -10.10 12.20
C ALA A 145 4.88 -8.67 12.31
N ARG A 146 3.89 -8.31 11.49
CA ARG A 146 3.26 -6.99 11.46
C ARG A 146 1.75 -7.09 11.70
N PHE A 147 1.22 -6.17 12.50
CA PHE A 147 -0.21 -6.05 12.78
C PHE A 147 -0.60 -4.59 12.62
N VAL A 148 -1.49 -4.29 11.67
CA VAL A 148 -1.92 -2.91 11.39
C VAL A 148 -3.43 -2.81 11.46
N ASN A 149 -3.93 -1.88 12.27
CA ASN A 149 -5.37 -1.70 12.48
C ASN A 149 -6.08 -3.01 12.88
N CYS A 150 -5.44 -3.80 13.75
CA CYS A 150 -5.99 -5.06 14.24
C CYS A 150 -6.56 -4.91 15.65
N ARG A 151 -7.47 -5.80 16.02
CA ARG A 151 -8.01 -5.86 17.40
C ARG A 151 -7.63 -7.19 18.04
N PHE A 152 -7.27 -7.16 19.32
CA PHE A 152 -6.96 -8.34 20.12
C PHE A 152 -7.86 -8.36 21.34
N LEU A 153 -8.84 -9.27 21.35
CA LEU A 153 -9.90 -9.30 22.34
C LEU A 153 -9.79 -10.53 23.24
N GLY A 154 -9.71 -10.32 24.54
CA GLY A 154 -9.64 -11.40 25.51
C GLY A 154 -9.87 -10.93 26.95
N CYS A 155 -9.48 -11.76 27.90
CA CYS A 155 -9.44 -11.45 29.32
C CYS A 155 -8.01 -11.60 29.83
N GLN A 156 -7.70 -12.69 30.52
CA GLN A 156 -6.35 -12.98 30.97
C GLN A 156 -5.52 -13.60 29.83
N ASP A 157 -4.28 -13.16 29.67
CA ASP A 157 -3.31 -13.66 28.67
C ASP A 157 -3.75 -13.43 27.20
N THR A 158 -4.39 -12.30 26.86
CA THR A 158 -4.93 -12.03 25.50
C THR A 158 -3.90 -12.18 24.36
N LEU A 159 -2.76 -11.48 24.44
CA LEU A 159 -1.75 -11.40 23.39
C LEU A 159 -0.41 -11.96 23.88
N TYR A 160 0.12 -12.94 23.16
CA TYR A 160 1.35 -13.66 23.50
C TYR A 160 2.47 -13.50 22.45
N PRO A 161 3.25 -12.40 22.46
CA PRO A 161 4.51 -12.27 21.71
C PRO A 161 5.56 -13.23 22.26
N LYS A 162 5.61 -14.45 21.70
CA LYS A 162 6.13 -15.60 22.43
C LYS A 162 7.60 -15.90 22.21
N ARG A 163 8.18 -15.85 21.01
CA ARG A 163 9.51 -16.47 20.74
C ARG A 163 10.69 -15.51 20.95
N GLU A 164 11.78 -16.04 21.50
CA GLU A 164 13.03 -15.30 21.74
C GLU A 164 13.68 -14.93 20.41
N GLY A 165 14.29 -13.75 20.36
CA GLY A 165 14.95 -13.26 19.15
C GLY A 165 14.00 -12.95 17.99
N THR A 166 12.68 -12.94 18.21
CA THR A 166 11.70 -12.52 17.21
C THR A 166 11.23 -11.11 17.43
N ARG A 167 10.91 -10.45 16.33
CA ARG A 167 10.55 -9.04 16.26
C ARG A 167 9.15 -8.89 15.72
N GLN A 168 8.36 -8.07 16.39
CA GLN A 168 6.94 -7.91 16.11
C GLN A 168 6.57 -6.43 16.17
N TYR A 169 5.77 -5.97 15.21
CA TYR A 169 5.32 -4.59 15.11
C TYR A 169 3.80 -4.51 15.11
N TYR A 170 3.25 -3.71 16.02
CA TYR A 170 1.83 -3.47 16.19
C TYR A 170 1.57 -1.98 15.99
N GLN A 171 0.77 -1.62 14.98
CA GLN A 171 0.47 -0.22 14.65
C GLN A 171 -1.03 0.00 14.64
N ASN A 172 -1.48 1.05 15.33
CA ASN A 172 -2.89 1.45 15.38
C ASN A 172 -3.81 0.28 15.81
N CYS A 173 -3.32 -0.58 16.71
CA CYS A 173 -4.07 -1.75 17.16
C CYS A 173 -4.86 -1.43 18.43
N TYR A 174 -5.99 -2.11 18.60
CA TYR A 174 -6.77 -2.12 19.84
C TYR A 174 -6.52 -3.44 20.58
N ILE A 175 -6.13 -3.38 21.85
CA ILE A 175 -5.82 -4.57 22.66
C ILE A 175 -6.57 -4.45 23.98
N GLU A 176 -7.35 -5.47 24.35
CA GLU A 176 -8.07 -5.49 25.63
C GLU A 176 -7.86 -6.78 26.44
N GLY A 177 -7.92 -6.64 27.76
CA GLY A 177 -7.82 -7.76 28.68
C GLY A 177 -7.84 -7.35 30.15
N THR A 178 -7.48 -8.29 31.02
CA THR A 178 -7.50 -8.13 32.49
C THR A 178 -6.10 -8.33 33.08
N VAL A 179 -5.72 -9.58 33.33
CA VAL A 179 -4.43 -9.97 33.92
C VAL A 179 -3.45 -10.34 32.82
N ASP A 180 -2.25 -9.78 32.88
CA ASP A 180 -1.11 -10.14 32.03
C ASP A 180 -1.44 -10.18 30.52
N PHE A 181 -2.34 -9.31 30.07
CA PHE A 181 -2.96 -9.52 28.77
C PHE A 181 -2.05 -9.20 27.58
N ILE A 182 -0.87 -8.63 27.82
CA ILE A 182 0.26 -8.61 26.89
C ILE A 182 1.48 -9.24 27.60
N PHE A 183 1.84 -10.47 27.23
CA PHE A 183 2.85 -11.24 27.95
C PHE A 183 3.75 -12.05 27.01
N GLY A 184 4.95 -12.38 27.44
CA GLY A 184 5.91 -13.14 26.63
C GLY A 184 7.27 -12.50 26.54
N TRP A 185 8.10 -12.96 25.60
CA TRP A 185 9.54 -12.67 25.59
C TRP A 185 10.09 -12.25 24.22
N ALA A 186 9.23 -12.03 23.23
CA ALA A 186 9.64 -11.43 21.96
C ALA A 186 10.03 -9.95 22.12
N THR A 187 10.75 -9.41 21.14
CA THR A 187 10.91 -7.97 20.95
C THR A 187 9.65 -7.45 20.26
N ALA A 188 8.77 -6.75 20.98
CA ALA A 188 7.50 -6.26 20.45
C ALA A 188 7.40 -4.74 20.58
N TYR A 189 7.10 -4.07 19.47
CA TYR A 189 6.92 -2.62 19.41
C TYR A 189 5.47 -2.28 19.09
N PHE A 190 4.84 -1.49 19.96
CA PHE A 190 3.47 -1.02 19.84
C PHE A 190 3.50 0.48 19.57
N GLN A 191 3.06 0.90 18.39
CA GLN A 191 2.96 2.29 17.98
C GLN A 191 1.49 2.68 17.90
N GLN A 192 1.11 3.78 18.56
CA GLN A 192 -0.24 4.38 18.43
C GLN A 192 -1.38 3.38 18.72
N CYS A 193 -1.13 2.42 19.62
CA CYS A 193 -2.13 1.42 19.99
C CYS A 193 -3.01 1.92 21.13
N HIS A 194 -4.26 1.46 21.16
CA HIS A 194 -5.17 1.65 22.29
C HIS A 194 -5.20 0.37 23.11
N ILE A 195 -4.70 0.46 24.35
CA ILE A 195 -4.57 -0.65 25.28
C ILE A 195 -5.60 -0.44 26.40
N ARG A 196 -6.63 -1.28 26.46
CA ARG A 196 -7.79 -1.11 27.33
C ARG A 196 -7.90 -2.21 28.39
N SER A 197 -7.82 -1.85 29.66
CA SER A 197 -8.13 -2.77 30.77
C SER A 197 -9.64 -2.94 30.95
N LYS A 198 -10.07 -4.19 31.11
CA LYS A 198 -11.46 -4.55 31.45
C LYS A 198 -11.71 -4.42 32.95
N LEU A 199 -12.99 -4.31 33.33
CA LEU A 199 -13.48 -4.00 34.69
C LEU A 199 -12.79 -4.76 35.83
N GLN A 200 -12.35 -6.01 35.62
CA GLN A 200 -11.67 -6.81 36.65
C GLN A 200 -10.28 -6.26 37.05
N GLY A 201 -9.71 -5.34 36.28
CA GLY A 201 -8.36 -4.82 36.48
C GLY A 201 -7.27 -5.87 36.24
N GLY A 202 -6.05 -5.57 36.69
CA GLY A 202 -4.90 -6.46 36.58
C GLY A 202 -3.63 -5.75 36.14
N TYR A 203 -3.02 -6.25 35.08
CA TYR A 203 -1.70 -5.84 34.60
C TYR A 203 -1.74 -5.70 33.08
N TYR A 204 -1.35 -4.52 32.57
CA TYR A 204 -1.21 -4.32 31.14
C TYR A 204 -0.19 -5.28 30.54
N THR A 205 0.96 -5.47 31.21
CA THR A 205 2.03 -6.33 30.70
C THR A 205 2.56 -7.34 31.72
N ALA A 206 3.01 -8.49 31.19
CA ALA A 206 3.84 -9.45 31.92
C ALA A 206 5.00 -9.92 31.03
N ALA A 207 5.99 -9.04 30.85
CA ALA A 207 7.17 -9.35 30.06
C ALA A 207 8.04 -10.45 30.72
N SER A 208 8.69 -11.25 29.89
CA SER A 208 9.60 -12.33 30.26
C SER A 208 10.88 -12.32 29.43
N THR A 209 11.29 -11.12 29.00
CA THR A 209 12.51 -10.86 28.23
C THR A 209 13.71 -11.62 28.83
N PRO A 210 14.44 -12.42 28.02
CA PRO A 210 15.55 -13.21 28.53
C PRO A 210 16.78 -12.33 28.78
N GLN A 211 17.67 -12.81 29.64
CA GLN A 211 18.94 -12.14 29.90
C GLN A 211 19.74 -11.99 28.60
N GLY A 212 20.17 -10.77 28.29
CA GLY A 212 20.98 -10.47 27.11
C GLY A 212 20.19 -10.05 25.87
N GLN A 213 18.86 -10.17 25.85
CA GLN A 213 18.05 -9.57 24.80
C GLN A 213 17.96 -8.05 25.02
N ALA A 214 18.29 -7.28 23.98
CA ALA A 214 18.42 -5.81 24.09
C ALA A 214 17.08 -5.08 24.35
N HIS A 215 15.99 -5.64 23.81
CA HIS A 215 14.66 -5.04 23.82
C HIS A 215 13.59 -6.09 24.15
N GLY A 216 12.69 -5.77 25.08
CA GLY A 216 11.45 -6.49 25.35
C GLY A 216 10.27 -5.79 24.67
N PHE A 217 9.32 -5.32 25.48
CA PHE A 217 8.16 -4.58 24.99
C PHE A 217 8.40 -3.08 24.99
N VAL A 218 8.06 -2.41 23.90
CA VAL A 218 8.15 -0.95 23.76
C VAL A 218 6.81 -0.43 23.27
N PHE A 219 6.25 0.52 24.00
CA PHE A 219 4.99 1.19 23.66
C PHE A 219 5.31 2.65 23.40
N ASN A 220 5.01 3.16 22.21
CA ASN A 220 5.19 4.55 21.86
C ASN A 220 3.87 5.16 21.37
N GLU A 221 3.53 6.35 21.89
CA GLU A 221 2.31 7.09 21.55
C GLU A 221 1.02 6.26 21.75
N CYS A 222 1.03 5.30 22.68
CA CYS A 222 -0.12 4.48 22.97
C CYS A 222 -1.05 5.16 23.98
N THR A 223 -2.34 4.80 23.94
CA THR A 223 -3.32 5.18 24.97
C THR A 223 -3.57 4.00 25.88
N LEU A 224 -3.42 4.20 27.20
CA LEU A 224 -3.72 3.23 28.23
C LEU A 224 -4.91 3.73 29.05
N ASP A 225 -6.03 3.03 28.94
CA ASP A 225 -7.25 3.32 29.71
C ASP A 225 -8.03 2.05 30.08
N GLY A 226 -9.22 2.20 30.62
CA GLY A 226 -10.06 1.03 30.90
C GLY A 226 -11.33 1.34 31.65
N GLU A 227 -12.07 0.27 31.91
CA GLU A 227 -13.31 0.26 32.70
C GLU A 227 -13.04 -0.11 34.16
N SER A 228 -11.81 -0.48 34.49
CA SER A 228 -11.38 -0.78 35.85
C SER A 228 -11.54 0.45 36.75
N PRO A 229 -11.75 0.26 38.07
CA PRO A 229 -11.76 1.37 39.02
C PRO A 229 -10.49 2.23 38.97
N GLU A 230 -10.56 3.47 39.45
CA GLU A 230 -9.39 4.34 39.60
C GLU A 230 -8.27 3.65 40.41
N ALA A 231 -7.02 3.84 39.99
CA ALA A 231 -5.83 3.31 40.66
C ALA A 231 -5.88 1.78 40.94
N SER A 232 -6.40 1.00 40.00
CA SER A 232 -6.58 -0.46 40.15
C SER A 232 -5.67 -1.31 39.25
N VAL A 233 -5.04 -0.73 38.22
CA VAL A 233 -4.28 -1.47 37.20
C VAL A 233 -2.80 -1.09 37.23
N TYR A 234 -1.91 -2.09 37.20
CA TYR A 234 -0.47 -1.87 37.04
C TYR A 234 -0.08 -1.83 35.57
N LEU A 235 0.93 -1.02 35.23
CA LEU A 235 1.60 -1.01 33.92
C LEU A 235 2.21 -2.37 33.58
N GLY A 236 2.73 -3.10 34.57
CA GLY A 236 3.17 -4.47 34.37
C GLY A 236 3.86 -5.11 35.57
N ARG A 237 4.24 -6.38 35.39
CA ARG A 237 4.99 -7.18 36.38
C ARG A 237 5.94 -8.19 35.74
N PRO A 238 7.10 -8.50 36.36
CA PRO A 238 8.15 -9.30 35.74
C PRO A 238 7.83 -10.80 35.83
N TRP A 239 7.29 -11.36 34.75
CA TRP A 239 7.07 -12.80 34.68
C TRP A 239 8.41 -13.56 34.79
N ARG A 240 9.50 -12.99 34.24
CA ARG A 240 10.89 -13.41 34.45
C ARG A 240 11.77 -12.24 34.88
N ASP A 241 12.90 -12.53 35.51
CA ASP A 241 13.68 -11.55 36.28
C ASP A 241 14.23 -10.40 35.43
N TYR A 242 14.59 -10.67 34.17
CA TYR A 242 15.12 -9.69 33.22
C TYR A 242 14.04 -9.03 32.35
N ALA A 243 12.77 -9.07 32.77
CA ALA A 243 11.66 -8.48 32.05
C ALA A 243 11.94 -7.03 31.66
N GLN A 244 11.61 -6.67 30.41
CA GLN A 244 11.76 -5.32 29.93
C GLN A 244 10.46 -4.78 29.34
N THR A 245 10.05 -3.61 29.79
CA THR A 245 8.88 -2.89 29.28
C THR A 245 9.15 -1.39 29.35
N VAL A 246 8.93 -0.69 28.23
CA VAL A 246 9.17 0.74 28.11
C VAL A 246 7.94 1.44 27.54
N PHE A 247 7.46 2.49 28.21
CA PHE A 247 6.36 3.35 27.73
C PHE A 247 6.88 4.75 27.37
N LEU A 248 6.70 5.16 26.12
CA LEU A 248 7.18 6.43 25.57
C LEU A 248 5.98 7.24 25.08
N ASN A 249 5.89 8.51 25.48
CA ASN A 249 4.89 9.46 24.97
C ASN A 249 3.44 8.94 25.04
N CYS A 250 3.13 8.07 25.99
CA CYS A 250 1.82 7.45 26.11
C CYS A 250 0.84 8.37 26.86
N THR A 251 -0.46 8.21 26.60
CA THR A 251 -1.51 8.83 27.42
C THR A 251 -2.06 7.79 28.38
N MET A 252 -2.05 8.07 29.68
CA MET A 252 -2.48 7.13 30.74
C MET A 252 -3.64 7.73 31.54
N SER A 253 -4.78 7.04 31.59
CA SER A 253 -5.93 7.45 32.40
C SER A 253 -5.73 7.12 33.90
N ASN A 254 -6.63 7.60 34.76
CA ASN A 254 -6.57 7.42 36.22
C ASN A 254 -6.72 5.95 36.67
N VAL A 255 -7.03 5.00 35.79
CA VAL A 255 -7.06 3.57 36.14
C VAL A 255 -5.68 3.02 36.53
N VAL A 256 -4.60 3.67 36.06
CA VAL A 256 -3.22 3.26 36.36
C VAL A 256 -2.87 3.60 37.81
N LYS A 257 -2.33 2.61 38.52
CA LYS A 257 -1.83 2.77 39.89
C LYS A 257 -0.69 3.79 39.97
N PRO A 258 -0.65 4.65 41.01
CA PRO A 258 0.44 5.59 41.19
C PRO A 258 1.84 4.94 41.20
N GLU A 259 1.97 3.79 41.85
CA GLU A 259 3.21 2.99 41.92
C GLU A 259 3.66 2.50 40.54
N GLY A 260 2.73 2.38 39.59
CA GLY A 260 2.93 1.97 38.20
C GLY A 260 3.21 0.49 38.04
N TRP A 261 4.14 -0.08 38.79
CA TRP A 261 4.68 -1.43 38.54
C TRP A 261 4.59 -2.32 39.77
N HIS A 262 4.46 -3.64 39.55
CA HIS A 262 4.49 -4.65 40.60
C HIS A 262 5.68 -5.58 40.38
N ASN A 263 6.37 -6.00 41.44
CA ASN A 263 7.60 -6.81 41.36
C ASN A 263 7.34 -8.33 41.27
N TRP A 264 6.08 -8.76 41.06
CA TRP A 264 5.67 -10.18 41.11
C TRP A 264 5.95 -10.84 42.47
N ASP A 265 5.97 -10.09 43.57
CA ASP A 265 6.41 -10.61 44.87
C ASP A 265 7.87 -11.15 44.85
N LYS A 266 8.68 -10.67 43.90
CA LYS A 266 10.10 -11.01 43.72
C LYS A 266 10.97 -9.77 43.92
N THR A 267 11.35 -9.51 45.17
CA THR A 267 12.23 -8.36 45.49
C THR A 267 13.59 -8.42 44.78
N HIS A 268 14.10 -9.61 44.45
CA HIS A 268 15.33 -9.76 43.68
C HIS A 268 15.18 -9.34 42.20
N ALA A 269 13.98 -9.43 41.63
CA ALA A 269 13.72 -9.04 40.24
C ALA A 269 13.85 -7.52 40.04
N GLU A 270 13.63 -6.72 41.11
CA GLU A 270 13.82 -5.26 41.09
C GLU A 270 15.23 -4.83 40.66
N LYS A 271 16.24 -5.69 40.84
CA LYS A 271 17.64 -5.43 40.46
C LYS A 271 17.93 -5.72 38.98
N THR A 272 17.09 -6.51 38.32
CA THR A 272 17.36 -7.07 36.98
C THR A 272 16.32 -6.66 35.94
N THR A 273 15.09 -6.39 36.38
CA THR A 273 14.00 -5.89 35.54
C THR A 273 14.31 -4.48 35.03
N PHE A 274 13.97 -4.20 33.77
CA PHE A 274 14.07 -2.87 33.18
C PHE A 274 12.68 -2.35 32.82
N TYR A 275 12.08 -1.62 33.75
CA TYR A 275 10.83 -0.90 33.53
C TYR A 275 11.09 0.59 33.47
N ALA A 276 10.64 1.22 32.37
CA ALA A 276 10.93 2.62 32.13
C ALA A 276 9.79 3.38 31.45
N GLU A 277 9.73 4.68 31.73
CA GLU A 277 8.78 5.62 31.14
C GLU A 277 9.52 6.85 30.60
N TYR A 278 8.98 7.47 29.55
CA TYR A 278 9.41 8.77 29.02
C TYR A 278 8.20 9.55 28.50
N GLY A 279 8.11 10.84 28.82
CA GLY A 279 7.19 11.78 28.15
C GLY A 279 5.69 11.45 28.21
N SER A 280 5.27 10.47 29.03
CA SER A 280 3.87 10.07 29.14
C SER A 280 3.05 11.13 29.89
N LYS A 281 1.77 11.26 29.54
CA LYS A 281 0.84 12.29 30.03
C LYS A 281 -0.48 11.67 30.49
N GLY A 282 -1.33 12.48 31.14
CA GLY A 282 -2.64 12.06 31.66
C GLY A 282 -2.63 11.74 33.15
N ALA A 283 -3.82 11.51 33.73
CA ALA A 283 -4.00 11.37 35.17
C ALA A 283 -3.24 10.17 35.79
N GLY A 284 -3.00 9.11 35.01
CA GLY A 284 -2.22 7.93 35.43
C GLY A 284 -0.71 8.05 35.26
N ALA A 285 -0.23 9.10 34.56
CA ALA A 285 1.18 9.31 34.27
C ALA A 285 1.93 10.01 35.42
N THR A 286 1.82 9.46 36.63
CA THR A 286 2.39 10.05 37.86
C THR A 286 3.83 9.60 38.10
N ALA A 287 4.77 10.03 37.26
CA ALA A 287 6.18 9.61 37.29
C ALA A 287 6.85 9.72 38.67
N SER A 288 6.54 10.76 39.46
CA SER A 288 7.10 10.99 40.79
C SER A 288 6.62 10.03 41.88
N LYS A 289 5.54 9.27 41.62
CA LYS A 289 4.95 8.29 42.54
C LYS A 289 5.32 6.84 42.21
N ARG A 290 6.10 6.62 41.14
CA ARG A 290 6.48 5.28 40.70
C ARG A 290 7.37 4.59 41.72
N VAL A 291 7.35 3.25 41.69
CA VAL A 291 8.29 2.44 42.48
C VAL A 291 9.74 2.85 42.21
N PRO A 292 10.62 2.91 43.24
CA PRO A 292 11.98 3.43 43.11
C PRO A 292 12.90 2.65 42.15
N TRP A 293 12.56 1.39 41.86
CA TRP A 293 13.33 0.52 40.96
C TRP A 293 12.92 0.66 39.47
N SER A 294 11.87 1.44 39.18
CA SER A 294 11.56 1.85 37.80
C SER A 294 12.38 3.06 37.37
N LYS A 295 12.45 3.35 36.07
CA LYS A 295 13.26 4.43 35.50
C LYS A 295 12.42 5.46 34.76
N GLN A 296 12.71 6.74 34.98
CA GLN A 296 12.32 7.79 34.05
C GLN A 296 13.49 8.03 33.11
N LEU A 297 13.28 7.82 31.81
CA LEU A 297 14.33 8.01 30.81
C LEU A 297 14.58 9.50 30.58
N THR A 298 15.81 9.85 30.22
CA THR A 298 16.13 11.13 29.57
C THR A 298 15.74 11.09 28.10
N GLU A 299 15.70 12.25 27.44
CA GLU A 299 15.45 12.33 25.99
C GLU A 299 16.49 11.53 25.18
N ILE A 300 17.76 11.61 25.55
CA ILE A 300 18.86 10.88 24.88
C ILE A 300 18.68 9.36 25.04
N GLU A 301 18.22 8.89 26.20
CA GLU A 301 17.92 7.48 26.41
C GLU A 301 16.67 7.04 25.64
N ALA A 302 15.63 7.87 25.61
CA ALA A 302 14.41 7.61 24.85
C ALA A 302 14.68 7.46 23.35
N GLN A 303 15.62 8.23 22.79
CA GLN A 303 16.06 8.10 21.40
C GLN A 303 16.67 6.73 21.07
N ARG A 304 16.97 5.86 22.05
CA ARG A 304 17.41 4.47 21.81
C ARG A 304 16.27 3.53 21.47
N TYR A 305 15.02 3.96 21.67
CA TYR A 305 13.81 3.16 21.50
C TYR A 305 12.99 3.61 20.29
N THR A 306 13.64 4.11 19.24
CA THR A 306 12.97 4.29 17.95
C THR A 306 12.68 2.93 17.32
N ILE A 307 11.65 2.86 16.46
CA ILE A 307 11.28 1.65 15.72
C ILE A 307 12.51 1.01 15.05
N TRP A 308 13.33 1.83 14.38
CA TRP A 308 14.55 1.36 13.71
C TRP A 308 15.54 0.71 14.68
N LYS A 309 15.85 1.34 15.82
CA LYS A 309 16.81 0.78 16.78
C LYS A 309 16.31 -0.50 17.43
N VAL A 310 15.00 -0.61 17.65
CA VAL A 310 14.39 -1.77 18.31
C VAL A 310 14.21 -2.95 17.34
N LEU A 311 13.80 -2.70 16.10
CA LEU A 311 13.34 -3.73 15.17
C LEU A 311 14.24 -3.99 13.96
N ALA A 312 15.20 -3.11 13.63
CA ALA A 312 16.05 -3.31 12.44
C ALA A 312 16.81 -4.64 12.47
N GLY A 313 17.28 -5.07 13.65
CA GLY A 313 18.07 -6.29 13.78
C GLY A 313 19.31 -6.28 12.87
N LYS A 314 19.77 -7.47 12.47
CA LYS A 314 20.92 -7.62 11.55
C LYS A 314 20.55 -7.49 10.08
N ASP A 315 19.26 -7.62 9.77
CA ASP A 315 18.71 -7.61 8.41
C ASP A 315 18.09 -6.24 8.02
N ASN A 316 18.27 -5.21 8.86
CA ASN A 316 17.75 -3.86 8.61
C ASN A 316 16.23 -3.84 8.35
N TRP A 317 15.48 -4.70 9.05
CA TRP A 317 14.05 -4.81 8.85
C TRP A 317 13.33 -3.47 9.07
N ASN A 318 12.60 -3.03 8.05
CA ASN A 318 11.75 -1.84 8.12
C ASN A 318 10.26 -2.25 8.24
N PRO A 319 9.70 -2.29 9.46
CA PRO A 319 8.29 -2.65 9.67
C PRO A 319 7.30 -1.55 9.27
N GLN A 320 7.78 -0.35 8.87
CA GLN A 320 6.96 0.75 8.35
C GLN A 320 6.94 0.83 6.82
N GLY A 321 7.55 -0.15 6.13
CA GLY A 321 7.48 -0.26 4.68
C GLY A 321 6.07 -0.59 4.15
N PRO A 322 5.88 -0.61 2.82
CA PRO A 322 4.60 -0.95 2.18
C PRO A 322 3.89 -2.16 2.78
N LEU A 323 2.57 -2.08 2.95
CA LEU A 323 1.75 -3.18 3.47
C LEU A 323 1.33 -4.15 2.37
N LEU A 324 1.30 -3.68 1.12
CA LEU A 324 0.90 -4.44 -0.05
C LEU A 324 2.04 -4.45 -1.07
N THR A 325 2.90 -5.48 -0.99
CA THR A 325 3.97 -5.74 -1.96
C THR A 325 3.61 -6.81 -2.99
N PHE A 326 2.49 -7.53 -2.80
CA PHE A 326 2.08 -8.66 -3.65
C PHE A 326 1.85 -8.28 -5.13
N GLY A 327 1.64 -7.00 -5.43
CA GLY A 327 1.59 -6.48 -6.80
C GLY A 327 2.95 -6.42 -7.48
N LEU A 328 4.04 -6.33 -6.71
CA LEU A 328 5.42 -6.21 -7.18
C LEU A 328 5.95 -7.58 -7.61
N THR A 329 5.97 -7.79 -8.92
CA THR A 329 6.53 -9.00 -9.55
C THR A 329 7.92 -8.78 -10.14
N ASN A 330 8.37 -7.52 -10.18
CA ASN A 330 9.54 -7.06 -10.95
C ASN A 330 9.43 -7.34 -12.46
N VAL A 331 8.20 -7.56 -12.95
CA VAL A 331 7.90 -7.75 -14.37
C VAL A 331 6.80 -6.77 -14.77
N PRO A 332 6.95 -6.02 -15.89
CA PRO A 332 5.89 -5.19 -16.43
C PRO A 332 4.63 -6.02 -16.72
N ASP A 333 3.48 -5.59 -16.21
CA ASP A 333 2.19 -6.22 -16.51
C ASP A 333 1.67 -5.73 -17.87
N THR A 334 1.48 -6.64 -18.82
CA THR A 334 1.05 -6.35 -20.20
C THR A 334 -0.43 -6.68 -20.45
N SER A 335 -1.21 -6.87 -19.38
CA SER A 335 -2.62 -7.29 -19.47
C SER A 335 -3.53 -6.26 -20.14
N PHE A 336 -3.24 -4.96 -20.01
CA PHE A 336 -3.87 -3.93 -20.83
C PHE A 336 -3.22 -3.89 -22.22
N ASN A 337 -4.02 -4.12 -23.26
CA ASN A 337 -3.58 -3.98 -24.64
C ASN A 337 -4.71 -3.43 -25.52
N VAL A 338 -4.32 -2.64 -26.53
CA VAL A 338 -5.24 -1.95 -27.44
C VAL A 338 -6.17 -2.90 -28.21
N PRO A 339 -5.71 -4.05 -28.76
CA PRO A 339 -6.60 -4.97 -29.48
C PRO A 339 -7.75 -5.53 -28.63
N LYS A 340 -7.48 -5.90 -27.37
CA LYS A 340 -8.50 -6.37 -26.43
C LYS A 340 -9.46 -5.26 -26.06
N ALA A 341 -8.95 -4.06 -25.76
CA ALA A 341 -9.76 -2.88 -25.49
C ALA A 341 -10.69 -2.55 -26.68
N PHE A 342 -10.19 -2.63 -27.91
CA PHE A 342 -11.00 -2.44 -29.12
C PHE A 342 -12.12 -3.48 -29.24
N SER A 343 -11.78 -4.76 -29.02
CA SER A 343 -12.77 -5.85 -29.10
C SER A 343 -13.89 -5.70 -28.07
N GLN A 344 -13.59 -5.13 -26.90
CA GLN A 344 -14.59 -4.79 -25.89
C GLN A 344 -15.42 -3.57 -26.30
N LEU A 345 -14.76 -2.51 -26.78
CA LEU A 345 -15.38 -1.28 -27.26
C LEU A 345 -16.42 -1.56 -28.35
N GLN A 346 -16.08 -2.38 -29.35
CA GLN A 346 -16.94 -2.67 -30.50
C GLN A 346 -18.31 -3.28 -30.11
N LYS A 347 -18.40 -3.92 -28.95
CA LYS A 347 -19.67 -4.48 -28.45
C LYS A 347 -20.70 -3.39 -28.14
N GLN A 348 -20.25 -2.25 -27.66
CA GLN A 348 -21.09 -1.10 -27.32
C GLN A 348 -21.10 -0.03 -28.42
N TYR A 349 -20.01 0.06 -29.18
CA TYR A 349 -19.83 1.05 -30.25
C TYR A 349 -19.46 0.36 -31.57
N PRO A 350 -20.42 -0.26 -32.28
CA PRO A 350 -20.14 -1.04 -33.49
C PRO A 350 -19.52 -0.23 -34.64
N LYS A 351 -19.70 1.10 -34.64
CA LYS A 351 -19.13 2.03 -35.62
C LYS A 351 -17.70 2.46 -35.29
N ALA A 352 -17.19 2.14 -34.10
CA ALA A 352 -15.83 2.48 -33.73
C ALA A 352 -14.82 1.68 -34.56
N SER A 353 -13.73 2.32 -34.96
CA SER A 353 -12.66 1.69 -35.73
C SER A 353 -11.29 1.93 -35.10
N LYS A 354 -10.35 1.03 -35.41
CA LYS A 354 -8.97 1.13 -34.95
C LYS A 354 -8.30 2.35 -35.57
N VAL A 355 -7.46 3.00 -34.78
CA VAL A 355 -6.51 3.99 -35.27
C VAL A 355 -5.24 3.25 -35.64
N ALA A 356 -4.97 3.11 -36.93
CA ALA A 356 -3.75 2.51 -37.43
C ALA A 356 -3.24 3.35 -38.59
N PHE A 357 -2.09 3.99 -38.37
CA PHE A 357 -1.41 4.73 -39.41
C PHE A 357 -0.07 4.05 -39.70
N PRO A 358 0.26 3.76 -40.97
CA PRO A 358 1.66 3.54 -41.31
C PRO A 358 2.45 4.80 -40.93
N LEU A 359 3.75 4.65 -40.64
CA LEU A 359 4.62 5.80 -40.37
C LEU A 359 4.48 6.82 -41.52
N PRO A 360 4.02 8.06 -41.25
CA PRO A 360 3.85 9.04 -42.31
C PRO A 360 5.18 9.35 -43.01
N ASN A 361 5.16 9.53 -44.33
CA ASN A 361 6.37 9.81 -45.10
C ASN A 361 7.11 11.08 -44.63
N THR A 362 6.38 12.02 -44.02
CA THR A 362 6.87 13.29 -43.46
C THR A 362 7.50 13.15 -42.06
N VAL A 363 7.39 11.99 -41.41
CA VAL A 363 7.83 11.73 -40.04
C VAL A 363 8.98 10.73 -40.02
N ALA A 364 9.97 10.97 -39.19
CA ALA A 364 11.02 10.03 -38.82
C ALA A 364 10.78 9.51 -37.40
N GLU A 365 11.27 8.31 -37.11
CA GLU A 365 11.18 7.69 -35.78
C GLU A 365 12.51 7.07 -35.35
N GLU A 366 12.80 7.12 -34.06
CA GLU A 366 13.85 6.35 -33.38
C GLU A 366 13.21 5.63 -32.19
N ARG A 367 13.36 4.30 -32.11
CA ARG A 367 12.66 3.47 -31.12
C ARG A 367 13.60 2.80 -30.13
N ASN A 368 13.06 2.43 -28.98
CA ASN A 368 13.71 1.68 -27.90
C ASN A 368 14.96 2.38 -27.34
N LEU A 369 14.94 3.71 -27.31
CA LEU A 369 16.03 4.49 -26.73
C LEU A 369 15.96 4.40 -25.21
N THR A 370 17.05 3.96 -24.57
CA THR A 370 17.15 4.00 -23.12
C THR A 370 17.30 5.44 -22.65
N TYR A 371 16.45 5.87 -21.73
CA TYR A 371 16.54 7.20 -21.13
C TYR A 371 16.96 7.17 -19.66
N CYS A 372 16.81 6.02 -18.99
CA CYS A 372 17.17 5.83 -17.60
C CYS A 372 17.51 4.35 -17.33
N ALA A 373 18.68 4.09 -16.74
CA ALA A 373 19.08 2.77 -16.26
C ALA A 373 18.93 2.68 -14.73
N LEU A 374 18.23 1.66 -14.26
CA LEU A 374 17.91 1.39 -12.86
C LEU A 374 18.41 -0.01 -12.49
N GLY A 375 19.72 -0.13 -12.26
CA GLY A 375 20.36 -1.43 -12.08
C GLY A 375 20.25 -2.28 -13.35
N THR A 376 19.50 -3.38 -13.30
CA THR A 376 19.25 -4.26 -14.46
C THR A 376 18.07 -3.82 -15.33
N ARG A 377 17.28 -2.83 -14.89
CA ARG A 377 16.10 -2.35 -15.62
C ARG A 377 16.43 -1.09 -16.42
N ASN A 378 16.29 -1.17 -17.75
CA ASN A 378 16.43 -0.01 -18.63
C ASN A 378 15.05 0.49 -19.06
N LEU A 379 14.71 1.74 -18.72
CA LEU A 379 13.47 2.38 -19.15
C LEU A 379 13.67 3.02 -20.52
N GLN A 380 12.69 2.81 -21.40
CA GLN A 380 12.78 3.14 -22.82
C GLN A 380 11.77 4.19 -23.28
N LEU A 381 12.11 4.89 -24.35
CA LEU A 381 11.23 5.80 -25.06
C LEU A 381 11.40 5.66 -26.57
N ASP A 382 10.43 6.18 -27.32
CA ASP A 382 10.48 6.31 -28.77
C ASP A 382 10.25 7.78 -29.15
N VAL A 383 10.99 8.27 -30.14
CA VAL A 383 10.94 9.67 -30.59
C VAL A 383 10.41 9.73 -32.01
N PHE A 384 9.38 10.55 -32.23
CA PHE A 384 8.74 10.81 -33.53
C PHE A 384 8.91 12.30 -33.85
N TYR A 385 9.45 12.62 -35.03
CA TYR A 385 9.76 14.00 -35.38
C TYR A 385 9.62 14.30 -36.88
N PRO A 386 9.35 15.55 -37.27
CA PRO A 386 9.22 15.91 -38.68
C PRO A 386 10.57 15.80 -39.41
N LYS A 387 10.61 15.12 -40.56
CA LYS A 387 11.79 15.00 -41.42
C LYS A 387 12.23 16.32 -42.04
N SER A 388 11.28 17.25 -42.21
CA SER A 388 11.60 18.56 -42.77
C SER A 388 12.63 19.25 -41.88
N LYS A 389 13.66 19.86 -42.49
CA LYS A 389 14.59 20.70 -41.74
C LYS A 389 13.88 22.02 -41.38
N SER A 390 14.04 22.47 -40.14
CA SER A 390 13.56 23.76 -39.68
C SER A 390 14.71 24.55 -39.07
N LYS A 391 14.78 25.86 -39.35
CA LYS A 391 15.70 26.76 -38.65
C LYS A 391 15.21 27.12 -37.25
N LYS A 392 13.90 27.01 -37.00
CA LYS A 392 13.29 27.25 -35.69
C LYS A 392 13.20 25.93 -34.92
N PRO A 393 13.64 25.88 -33.66
CA PRO A 393 13.38 24.75 -32.78
C PRO A 393 11.88 24.51 -32.60
N ARG A 394 11.50 23.26 -32.32
CA ARG A 394 10.10 22.81 -32.26
C ARG A 394 9.68 22.52 -30.83
N PRO A 395 8.39 22.73 -30.48
CA PRO A 395 7.87 22.22 -29.23
C PRO A 395 7.94 20.69 -29.17
N ALA A 396 8.20 20.14 -27.98
CA ALA A 396 8.17 18.71 -27.72
C ALA A 396 6.96 18.31 -26.88
N VAL A 397 6.49 17.08 -27.05
CA VAL A 397 5.37 16.51 -26.28
C VAL A 397 5.79 15.15 -25.73
N LEU A 398 5.90 15.02 -24.42
CA LEU A 398 6.07 13.73 -23.75
C LEU A 398 4.70 13.04 -23.66
N VAL A 399 4.55 11.89 -24.31
CA VAL A 399 3.29 11.13 -24.44
C VAL A 399 3.31 9.94 -23.50
N ILE A 400 2.48 9.99 -22.46
CA ILE A 400 2.46 9.07 -21.33
C ILE A 400 1.27 8.13 -21.46
N HIS A 401 1.54 6.83 -21.48
CA HIS A 401 0.50 5.82 -21.65
C HIS A 401 -0.35 5.60 -20.39
N GLY A 402 -1.61 5.23 -20.61
CA GLY A 402 -2.51 4.76 -19.56
C GLY A 402 -2.30 3.29 -19.19
N GLY A 403 -3.26 2.72 -18.45
CA GLY A 403 -3.20 1.34 -17.95
C GLY A 403 -3.25 1.22 -16.41
N GLY A 404 -3.77 2.26 -15.74
CA GLY A 404 -4.01 2.23 -14.29
C GLY A 404 -2.73 2.16 -13.46
N TRP A 405 -1.62 2.76 -13.90
CA TRP A 405 -0.28 2.71 -13.29
C TRP A 405 0.33 1.31 -13.19
N ARG A 406 -0.47 0.26 -13.41
CA ARG A 406 -0.16 -1.14 -13.20
C ARG A 406 0.21 -1.84 -14.48
N SER A 407 -0.44 -1.50 -15.58
CA SER A 407 -0.22 -2.09 -16.90
C SER A 407 -0.07 -0.99 -17.96
N GLY A 408 0.05 -1.38 -19.21
CA GLY A 408 0.20 -0.48 -20.35
C GLY A 408 1.59 -0.51 -20.94
N ASP A 409 1.73 0.15 -22.09
CA ASP A 409 2.95 0.17 -22.87
C ASP A 409 3.02 1.47 -23.67
N ARG A 410 4.23 2.04 -23.81
CA ARG A 410 4.48 3.29 -24.54
C ARG A 410 4.00 3.23 -26.00
N THR A 411 3.97 2.04 -26.60
CA THR A 411 3.58 1.84 -28.00
C THR A 411 2.10 2.09 -28.25
N HIS A 412 1.25 2.11 -27.20
CA HIS A 412 -0.18 2.33 -27.32
C HIS A 412 -0.54 3.70 -27.93
N HIS A 413 0.35 4.70 -27.81
CA HIS A 413 0.13 6.04 -28.35
C HIS A 413 1.02 6.37 -29.55
N ILE A 414 1.63 5.38 -30.22
CA ILE A 414 2.37 5.61 -31.47
C ILE A 414 1.53 6.38 -32.51
N PRO A 415 0.26 6.04 -32.77
CA PRO A 415 -0.55 6.79 -33.74
C PRO A 415 -0.71 8.27 -33.36
N LEU A 416 -0.87 8.57 -32.07
CA LEU A 416 -0.95 9.94 -31.57
C LEU A 416 0.38 10.67 -31.74
N ALA A 417 1.50 10.03 -31.40
CA ALA A 417 2.84 10.62 -31.52
C ALA A 417 3.20 10.91 -32.99
N GLN A 418 2.88 10.00 -33.91
CA GLN A 418 3.05 10.20 -35.34
C GLN A 418 2.24 11.41 -35.84
N LYS A 419 0.96 11.51 -35.42
CA LYS A 419 0.09 12.62 -35.80
C LYS A 419 0.56 13.96 -35.24
N LEU A 420 1.03 14.00 -34.00
CA LEU A 420 1.66 15.19 -33.41
C LEU A 420 2.91 15.59 -34.22
N ALA A 421 3.73 14.62 -34.64
CA ALA A 421 4.89 14.89 -35.48
C ALA A 421 4.50 15.43 -36.88
N GLU A 422 3.40 14.95 -37.48
CA GLU A 422 2.87 15.55 -38.72
C GLU A 422 2.45 17.01 -38.52
N GLN A 423 2.01 17.38 -37.32
CA GLN A 423 1.65 18.76 -36.95
C GLN A 423 2.85 19.62 -36.53
N GLY A 424 4.08 19.12 -36.64
CA GLY A 424 5.31 19.90 -36.41
C GLY A 424 5.90 19.80 -35.01
N PHE A 425 5.35 18.98 -34.13
CA PHE A 425 5.89 18.70 -32.79
C PHE A 425 6.98 17.62 -32.83
N VAL A 426 7.83 17.55 -31.81
CA VAL A 426 8.61 16.34 -31.51
C VAL A 426 7.87 15.55 -30.43
N ALA A 427 7.30 14.41 -30.78
CA ALA A 427 6.54 13.58 -29.85
C ALA A 427 7.41 12.44 -29.31
N VAL A 428 7.33 12.20 -28.00
CA VAL A 428 8.15 11.19 -27.31
C VAL A 428 7.25 10.27 -26.49
N THR A 429 7.03 9.04 -26.96
CA THR A 429 6.28 8.04 -26.17
C THR A 429 7.20 7.42 -25.13
N VAL A 430 6.78 7.39 -23.88
CA VAL A 430 7.66 7.05 -22.75
C VAL A 430 7.12 5.90 -21.92
N GLU A 431 8.02 4.97 -21.56
CA GLU A 431 7.79 3.94 -20.55
C GLU A 431 8.10 4.48 -19.15
N TYR A 432 7.41 4.00 -18.13
CA TYR A 432 7.73 4.26 -16.73
C TYR A 432 7.56 2.96 -15.93
N ARG A 433 8.17 2.85 -14.74
CA ARG A 433 7.96 1.66 -13.91
C ARG A 433 6.50 1.56 -13.49
N LEU A 434 5.91 0.42 -13.79
CA LEU A 434 4.54 0.11 -13.40
C LEU A 434 4.48 -0.29 -11.91
N SER A 435 3.28 -0.32 -11.33
CA SER A 435 3.05 -0.75 -9.94
C SER A 435 3.49 -2.19 -9.68
N THR A 436 3.78 -2.97 -10.72
CA THR A 436 4.35 -4.31 -10.62
C THR A 436 5.88 -4.31 -10.51
N GLU A 437 6.52 -3.18 -10.72
CA GLU A 437 7.97 -2.99 -10.63
C GLU A 437 8.34 -2.05 -9.49
N ALA A 438 7.57 -0.97 -9.28
CA ALA A 438 7.79 -0.02 -8.20
C ALA A 438 6.51 0.71 -7.79
N LEU A 439 6.42 1.06 -6.51
CA LEU A 439 5.32 1.85 -5.97
C LEU A 439 5.53 3.35 -6.22
N TYR A 440 4.47 4.14 -6.07
CA TYR A 440 4.55 5.60 -6.01
C TYR A 440 5.62 6.06 -5.00
N PRO A 441 6.43 7.11 -5.30
CA PRO A 441 6.37 8.00 -6.47
C PRO A 441 7.27 7.60 -7.66
N ALA A 442 7.72 6.34 -7.76
CA ALA A 442 8.73 5.92 -8.74
C ALA A 442 8.41 6.33 -10.20
N ALA A 443 7.16 6.12 -10.64
CA ALA A 443 6.72 6.49 -11.98
C ALA A 443 6.83 8.00 -12.25
N VAL A 444 6.56 8.86 -11.25
CA VAL A 444 6.67 10.32 -11.40
C VAL A 444 8.12 10.71 -11.61
N HIS A 445 9.02 10.15 -10.79
CA HIS A 445 10.45 10.39 -10.91
C HIS A 445 11.02 9.87 -12.25
N ASP A 446 10.50 8.73 -12.74
CA ASP A 446 10.88 8.17 -14.05
C ASP A 446 10.50 9.14 -15.18
N LEU A 447 9.32 9.74 -15.11
CA LEU A 447 8.86 10.72 -16.10
C LEU A 447 9.62 12.05 -16.01
N LYS A 448 9.97 12.50 -14.80
CA LYS A 448 10.86 13.67 -14.61
C LYS A 448 12.23 13.42 -15.26
N ALA A 449 12.78 12.21 -15.12
CA ALA A 449 14.01 11.82 -15.82
C ALA A 449 13.85 11.81 -17.35
N ALA A 450 12.69 11.39 -17.87
CA ALA A 450 12.40 11.44 -19.30
C ALA A 450 12.34 12.89 -19.83
N VAL A 451 11.74 13.84 -19.10
CA VAL A 451 11.76 15.26 -19.50
C VAL A 451 13.19 15.80 -19.55
N ARG A 452 14.02 15.45 -18.56
CA ARG A 452 15.45 15.80 -18.55
C ARG A 452 16.18 15.23 -19.77
N TRP A 453 15.89 13.98 -20.13
CA TRP A 453 16.43 13.35 -21.34
C TRP A 453 16.01 14.10 -22.61
N VAL A 454 14.73 14.47 -22.74
CA VAL A 454 14.21 15.24 -23.88
C VAL A 454 14.95 16.57 -23.99
N ARG A 455 15.13 17.28 -22.87
CA ARG A 455 15.83 18.57 -22.82
C ARG A 455 17.33 18.43 -23.14
N ALA A 456 17.99 17.39 -22.64
CA ALA A 456 19.39 17.11 -22.95
C ALA A 456 19.61 16.76 -24.44
N ASN A 457 18.63 16.13 -25.07
CA ASN A 457 18.66 15.76 -26.49
C ASN A 457 18.07 16.83 -27.41
N ALA A 458 17.80 18.04 -26.90
CA ALA A 458 17.10 19.06 -27.66
C ALA A 458 17.82 19.46 -28.96
N LYS A 459 19.16 19.52 -28.93
CA LYS A 459 19.97 19.81 -30.13
C LYS A 459 19.83 18.72 -31.19
N LYS A 460 19.75 17.44 -30.80
CA LYS A 460 19.66 16.29 -31.73
C LYS A 460 18.35 16.33 -32.51
N TYR A 461 17.24 16.59 -31.83
CA TYR A 461 15.90 16.56 -32.44
C TYR A 461 15.35 17.95 -32.81
N ASN A 462 16.18 19.00 -32.72
CA ASN A 462 15.78 20.39 -32.96
C ASN A 462 14.57 20.82 -32.11
N ILE A 463 14.61 20.53 -30.81
CA ILE A 463 13.59 20.87 -29.82
C ILE A 463 13.90 22.23 -29.20
N ASP A 464 12.87 23.02 -28.94
CA ASP A 464 12.93 24.18 -28.05
C ASP A 464 12.88 23.69 -26.58
N PRO A 465 13.98 23.78 -25.80
CA PRO A 465 14.01 23.27 -24.43
C PRO A 465 13.06 24.00 -23.46
N ASN A 466 12.48 25.13 -23.89
CA ASN A 466 11.52 25.93 -23.15
C ASN A 466 10.06 25.69 -23.59
N LYS A 467 9.82 24.74 -24.51
CA LYS A 467 8.47 24.39 -25.00
C LYS A 467 8.28 22.88 -24.97
N ILE A 468 8.22 22.31 -23.76
CA ILE A 468 7.98 20.88 -23.56
C ILE A 468 6.62 20.69 -22.90
N ALA A 469 5.71 19.98 -23.53
CA ALA A 469 4.41 19.61 -22.95
C ALA A 469 4.45 18.18 -22.38
N SER A 470 3.62 17.95 -21.37
CA SER A 470 3.23 16.60 -20.95
C SER A 470 1.82 16.31 -21.46
N LEU A 471 1.63 15.13 -22.03
CA LEU A 471 0.34 14.66 -22.53
C LEU A 471 0.17 13.21 -22.10
N GLY A 472 -0.98 12.83 -21.57
CA GLY A 472 -1.20 11.43 -21.25
C GLY A 472 -2.67 11.04 -21.16
N PHE A 473 -2.90 9.73 -21.17
CA PHE A 473 -4.24 9.13 -21.11
C PHE A 473 -4.46 8.34 -19.81
N SER A 474 -5.63 8.51 -19.16
CA SER A 474 -6.01 7.74 -17.97
C SER A 474 -4.98 7.92 -16.84
N ALA A 475 -4.39 6.85 -16.33
CA ALA A 475 -3.23 6.93 -15.43
C ALA A 475 -2.09 7.81 -15.97
N GLY A 476 -1.85 7.78 -17.29
CA GLY A 476 -0.89 8.66 -17.94
C GLY A 476 -1.33 10.13 -17.96
N GLY A 477 -2.64 10.40 -18.01
CA GLY A 477 -3.21 11.76 -17.92
C GLY A 477 -3.04 12.33 -16.51
N GLN A 478 -3.34 11.50 -15.50
CA GLN A 478 -3.04 11.82 -14.10
C GLN A 478 -1.54 12.07 -13.89
N LEU A 479 -0.66 11.23 -14.45
CA LEU A 479 0.79 11.40 -14.35
C LEU A 479 1.29 12.64 -15.11
N ALA A 480 0.72 12.97 -16.28
CA ALA A 480 1.01 14.21 -17.00
C ALA A 480 0.65 15.43 -16.16
N ALA A 481 -0.55 15.43 -15.56
CA ALA A 481 -0.99 16.52 -14.68
C ALA A 481 -0.08 16.64 -13.45
N LEU A 482 0.19 15.53 -12.75
CA LEU A 482 1.04 15.54 -11.56
C LEU A 482 2.45 16.02 -11.89
N LEU A 483 3.06 15.53 -12.97
CA LEU A 483 4.37 15.94 -13.47
C LEU A 483 4.48 17.46 -13.66
N GLY A 484 3.44 18.09 -14.22
CA GLY A 484 3.42 19.52 -14.50
C GLY A 484 3.02 20.38 -13.30
N THR A 485 2.10 19.92 -12.45
CA THR A 485 1.74 20.64 -11.21
C THR A 485 2.89 20.61 -10.19
N THR A 486 3.76 19.61 -10.23
CA THR A 486 4.95 19.54 -9.35
C THR A 486 6.20 20.14 -10.01
N ASN A 487 6.03 21.05 -10.99
CA ASN A 487 7.14 21.84 -11.51
C ASN A 487 7.89 22.51 -10.35
N ASP A 488 9.22 22.38 -10.36
CA ASP A 488 10.13 22.99 -9.39
C ASP A 488 9.89 22.59 -7.91
N ASN A 489 9.13 21.52 -7.66
CA ASN A 489 8.94 20.94 -6.33
C ASN A 489 10.03 19.89 -6.04
N PRO A 490 10.99 20.14 -5.13
CA PRO A 490 12.11 19.23 -4.88
C PRO A 490 11.69 17.83 -4.41
N ALA A 491 10.52 17.67 -3.79
CA ALA A 491 10.03 16.39 -3.31
C ALA A 491 9.72 15.39 -4.45
N PHE A 492 9.53 15.88 -5.68
CA PHE A 492 9.12 15.08 -6.83
C PHE A 492 10.19 14.93 -7.92
N GLU A 493 11.37 15.53 -7.77
CA GLU A 493 12.36 15.55 -8.85
C GLU A 493 13.03 14.19 -9.08
N GLY A 494 13.04 13.34 -8.05
CA GLY A 494 13.78 12.07 -8.05
C GLY A 494 15.28 12.27 -8.24
N SER A 495 16.02 11.16 -8.28
CA SER A 495 17.48 11.16 -8.48
C SER A 495 17.93 10.22 -9.59
N GLN A 496 16.99 9.62 -10.33
CA GLN A 496 17.30 8.72 -11.43
C GLN A 496 17.58 9.44 -12.77
N GLY A 497 18.35 8.74 -13.61
CA GLY A 497 18.77 9.20 -14.92
C GLY A 497 20.08 9.99 -14.90
N GLU A 498 20.74 10.11 -16.05
CA GLU A 498 22.06 10.71 -16.17
C GLU A 498 22.02 12.24 -16.34
N TYR A 499 20.84 12.78 -16.66
CA TYR A 499 20.66 14.17 -17.09
C TYR A 499 20.23 15.12 -15.96
N MET A 500 20.72 14.91 -14.74
CA MET A 500 20.33 15.69 -13.55
C MET A 500 20.65 17.19 -13.62
N ALA A 501 21.56 17.61 -14.52
CA ALA A 501 21.86 19.02 -14.76
C ALA A 501 20.77 19.75 -15.56
N PHE A 502 19.82 19.03 -16.15
CA PHE A 502 18.71 19.61 -16.91
C PHE A 502 17.47 19.70 -16.03
N SER A 503 16.68 20.76 -16.22
CA SER A 503 15.36 20.86 -15.59
C SER A 503 14.45 19.72 -16.05
N SER A 504 13.46 19.35 -15.23
CA SER A 504 12.35 18.45 -15.57
C SER A 504 11.04 19.20 -15.86
N ARG A 505 11.07 20.54 -15.86
CA ARG A 505 9.89 21.40 -16.02
C ARG A 505 9.19 21.17 -17.35
N VAL A 506 7.85 21.17 -17.32
CA VAL A 506 6.99 21.21 -18.51
C VAL A 506 6.19 22.50 -18.56
N ASN A 507 5.82 22.91 -19.77
CA ASN A 507 5.27 24.22 -20.10
C ASN A 507 3.78 24.16 -20.51
N ALA A 508 3.23 22.96 -20.68
CA ALA A 508 1.82 22.71 -20.94
C ALA A 508 1.44 21.30 -20.46
N ILE A 509 0.20 21.11 -20.04
CA ILE A 509 -0.38 19.82 -19.67
C ILE A 509 -1.56 19.52 -20.59
N VAL A 510 -1.62 18.31 -21.12
CA VAL A 510 -2.81 17.76 -21.79
C VAL A 510 -3.22 16.49 -21.04
N ASP A 511 -4.26 16.62 -20.23
CA ASP A 511 -4.85 15.52 -19.49
C ASP A 511 -5.99 14.90 -20.30
N LEU A 512 -5.76 13.69 -20.81
CA LEU A 512 -6.78 12.91 -21.49
C LEU A 512 -7.40 11.91 -20.51
N ASP A 513 -8.51 12.32 -19.90
CA ASP A 513 -9.36 11.48 -19.06
C ASP A 513 -8.62 10.85 -17.86
N GLY A 514 -7.72 11.61 -17.23
CA GLY A 514 -7.03 11.25 -15.99
C GLY A 514 -7.73 11.78 -14.73
N THR A 515 -7.73 10.98 -13.67
CA THR A 515 -8.24 11.39 -12.35
C THR A 515 -7.25 12.34 -11.68
N LEU A 516 -7.69 13.53 -11.25
CA LEU A 516 -6.80 14.58 -10.69
C LEU A 516 -6.76 14.57 -9.16
N ALA A 517 -7.73 13.91 -8.52
CA ALA A 517 -7.82 13.75 -7.08
C ALA A 517 -8.29 12.35 -6.68
N PHE A 518 -7.48 11.63 -5.91
CA PHE A 518 -7.83 10.30 -5.38
C PHE A 518 -8.71 10.38 -4.12
N ILE A 519 -8.56 11.46 -3.34
CA ILE A 519 -9.45 11.77 -2.22
C ILE A 519 -10.45 12.84 -2.66
N HIS A 520 -11.51 12.41 -3.33
CA HIS A 520 -12.56 13.28 -3.86
C HIS A 520 -13.91 12.54 -3.90
N PRO A 521 -15.07 13.20 -3.70
CA PRO A 521 -16.38 12.56 -3.79
C PRO A 521 -16.66 11.88 -5.14
N GLU A 522 -16.14 12.44 -6.22
CA GLU A 522 -16.28 11.87 -7.57
C GLU A 522 -15.27 10.74 -7.86
N SER A 523 -14.28 10.53 -6.99
CA SER A 523 -13.23 9.54 -7.25
C SER A 523 -13.73 8.13 -6.93
N GLY A 524 -13.61 7.23 -7.92
CA GLY A 524 -13.87 5.80 -7.73
C GLY A 524 -12.65 4.97 -7.35
N GLU A 525 -11.45 5.57 -7.30
CA GLU A 525 -10.23 4.85 -6.93
C GLU A 525 -10.16 4.62 -5.41
N GLY A 526 -9.64 3.45 -5.01
CA GLY A 526 -9.54 3.03 -3.62
C GLY A 526 -10.80 2.38 -3.04
N ASP A 527 -11.87 2.20 -3.84
CA ASP A 527 -12.95 1.26 -3.49
C ASP A 527 -12.49 -0.18 -3.77
N ASP A 528 -11.88 -0.80 -2.76
CA ASP A 528 -11.34 -2.15 -2.85
C ASP A 528 -12.39 -3.26 -2.60
N SER A 529 -13.68 -2.92 -2.50
CA SER A 529 -14.75 -3.85 -2.11
C SER A 529 -14.94 -5.03 -3.07
N ARG A 530 -14.73 -4.81 -4.39
CA ARG A 530 -14.88 -5.85 -5.44
C ARG A 530 -13.55 -6.42 -5.93
N GLY A 531 -12.44 -5.85 -5.50
CA GLY A 531 -11.09 -6.16 -5.98
C GLY A 531 -10.16 -4.99 -5.69
N ILE A 532 -8.86 -5.23 -5.62
CA ILE A 532 -7.89 -4.17 -5.27
C ILE A 532 -7.77 -3.20 -6.45
N SER A 533 -8.00 -1.92 -6.20
CA SER A 533 -7.97 -0.86 -7.20
C SER A 533 -6.54 -0.67 -7.75
N ALA A 534 -6.46 -0.13 -8.96
CA ALA A 534 -5.18 0.09 -9.62
C ALA A 534 -4.33 1.11 -8.83
N ALA A 535 -4.96 2.14 -8.25
CA ALA A 535 -4.32 3.06 -7.33
C ALA A 535 -3.82 2.37 -6.05
N THR A 536 -4.59 1.46 -5.44
CA THR A 536 -4.14 0.70 -4.25
C THR A 536 -2.90 -0.13 -4.56
N TYR A 537 -2.83 -0.78 -5.72
CA TYR A 537 -1.61 -1.45 -6.18
C TYR A 537 -0.43 -0.51 -6.34
N TRP A 538 -0.68 0.69 -6.88
CA TRP A 538 0.36 1.69 -7.11
C TRP A 538 0.92 2.29 -5.83
N PHE A 539 0.08 2.48 -4.81
CA PHE A 539 0.49 3.02 -3.52
C PHE A 539 1.08 1.97 -2.58
N GLY A 540 0.68 0.69 -2.72
CA GLY A 540 1.01 -0.35 -1.74
C GLY A 540 0.24 -0.20 -0.42
N TYR A 541 -0.79 0.65 -0.41
CA TYR A 541 -1.69 0.94 0.70
C TYR A 541 -3.05 1.33 0.15
N ASN A 542 -4.13 0.91 0.80
CA ASN A 542 -5.44 1.47 0.51
C ASN A 542 -5.58 2.88 1.11
N LYS A 543 -6.62 3.59 0.66
CA LYS A 543 -6.88 4.99 1.04
C LYS A 543 -7.08 5.21 2.54
N THR A 544 -7.60 4.21 3.26
CA THR A 544 -7.81 4.30 4.72
C THR A 544 -6.53 4.08 5.53
N GLN A 545 -5.55 3.37 4.96
CA GLN A 545 -4.28 3.05 5.64
C GLN A 545 -3.27 4.19 5.56
N LYS A 546 -3.20 4.88 4.42
CA LYS A 546 -2.23 5.95 4.13
C LYS A 546 -2.89 7.13 3.39
N PRO A 547 -3.91 7.79 3.96
CA PRO A 547 -4.64 8.86 3.29
C PRO A 547 -3.75 10.02 2.84
N GLU A 548 -2.69 10.33 3.59
CA GLU A 548 -1.72 11.37 3.24
C GLU A 548 -0.98 11.07 1.92
N LEU A 549 -0.69 9.80 1.65
CA LEU A 549 -0.04 9.36 0.40
C LEU A 549 -0.97 9.53 -0.80
N TRP A 550 -2.23 9.14 -0.62
CA TRP A 550 -3.28 9.28 -1.62
C TRP A 550 -3.60 10.75 -1.92
N HIS A 551 -3.51 11.62 -0.90
CA HIS A 551 -3.62 13.06 -1.05
C HIS A 551 -2.40 13.63 -1.80
N GLU A 552 -1.18 13.28 -1.39
CA GLU A 552 0.05 13.76 -2.03
C GLU A 552 0.09 13.42 -3.54
N ALA A 553 -0.40 12.26 -3.94
CA ALA A 553 -0.39 11.85 -5.35
C ALA A 553 -1.42 12.58 -6.24
N GLY A 554 -2.35 13.35 -5.69
CA GLY A 554 -3.34 14.10 -6.46
C GLY A 554 -2.75 15.37 -7.08
N ALA A 555 -2.77 15.49 -8.41
CA ALA A 555 -2.28 16.69 -9.12
C ALA A 555 -3.00 17.98 -8.65
N LEU A 556 -4.29 17.87 -8.29
CA LEU A 556 -5.08 18.96 -7.71
C LEU A 556 -4.42 19.61 -6.48
N ASN A 557 -3.64 18.84 -5.72
CA ASN A 557 -3.07 19.28 -4.45
C ASN A 557 -1.76 20.05 -4.61
N HIS A 558 -1.21 20.10 -5.83
CA HIS A 558 0.03 20.80 -6.15
C HIS A 558 -0.16 22.01 -7.08
N VAL A 559 -1.41 22.42 -7.33
CA VAL A 559 -1.68 23.61 -8.14
C VAL A 559 -1.11 24.85 -7.44
N ASP A 560 -0.17 25.49 -8.10
CA ASP A 560 0.52 26.71 -7.67
C ASP A 560 0.86 27.62 -8.86
N LYS A 561 1.57 28.72 -8.61
CA LYS A 561 2.00 29.68 -9.65
C LYS A 561 2.94 29.11 -10.72
N ASN A 562 3.56 27.96 -10.46
CA ASN A 562 4.48 27.29 -11.39
C ASN A 562 3.76 26.24 -12.25
N THR A 563 2.48 25.97 -11.96
CA THR A 563 1.63 25.09 -12.75
C THR A 563 1.45 25.68 -14.16
N PRO A 564 1.72 24.91 -15.23
CA PRO A 564 1.55 25.39 -16.59
C PRO A 564 0.07 25.38 -17.01
N PRO A 565 -0.26 26.05 -18.13
CA PRO A 565 -1.58 25.91 -18.75
C PRO A 565 -1.98 24.44 -18.97
N ILE A 566 -3.27 24.14 -18.85
CA ILE A 566 -3.79 22.77 -18.94
C ILE A 566 -5.02 22.64 -19.84
N LEU A 567 -5.04 21.60 -20.66
CA LEU A 567 -6.22 21.13 -21.38
C LEU A 567 -6.74 19.86 -20.71
N PHE A 568 -8.04 19.84 -20.40
CA PHE A 568 -8.76 18.65 -19.96
C PHE A 568 -9.61 18.10 -21.11
N VAL A 569 -9.41 16.83 -21.47
CA VAL A 569 -10.25 16.13 -22.44
C VAL A 569 -10.87 14.92 -21.77
N ASN A 570 -12.19 14.94 -21.57
CA ASN A 570 -12.86 13.92 -20.77
C ASN A 570 -13.88 13.09 -21.56
N SER A 571 -13.98 11.82 -21.18
CA SER A 571 -15.02 10.89 -21.62
C SER A 571 -16.34 11.15 -20.88
N SER A 572 -17.36 10.32 -21.13
CA SER A 572 -18.61 10.34 -20.38
C SER A 572 -18.51 9.68 -18.99
N VAL A 573 -17.34 9.18 -18.61
CA VAL A 573 -17.13 8.43 -17.36
C VAL A 573 -16.84 9.41 -16.22
N GLU A 574 -17.86 9.75 -15.43
CA GLU A 574 -17.81 10.76 -14.37
C GLU A 574 -16.63 10.60 -13.40
N ARG A 575 -16.31 9.36 -12.98
CA ARG A 575 -15.19 9.13 -12.03
C ARG A 575 -13.81 9.58 -12.56
N MET A 576 -13.66 9.73 -13.88
CA MET A 576 -12.43 10.23 -14.49
C MET A 576 -12.33 11.75 -14.43
N HIS A 577 -13.40 12.46 -14.02
CA HIS A 577 -13.43 13.92 -13.90
C HIS A 577 -13.04 14.39 -12.51
N ALA A 578 -12.84 13.47 -11.56
CA ALA A 578 -12.64 13.78 -10.16
C ALA A 578 -11.51 14.79 -9.93
N GLY A 579 -11.87 15.95 -9.37
CA GLY A 579 -10.97 17.06 -9.07
C GLY A 579 -10.72 18.04 -10.22
N ARG A 580 -11.27 17.82 -11.43
CA ARG A 580 -11.09 18.71 -12.58
C ARG A 580 -11.61 20.11 -12.31
N ASP A 581 -12.87 20.22 -11.91
CA ASP A 581 -13.52 21.52 -11.76
C ASP A 581 -12.95 22.30 -10.56
N ASP A 582 -12.51 21.58 -9.53
CA ASP A 582 -11.74 22.13 -8.41
C ASP A 582 -10.37 22.65 -8.85
N MET A 583 -9.68 21.90 -9.70
CA MET A 583 -8.38 22.28 -10.26
C MET A 583 -8.53 23.56 -11.10
N ARG A 584 -9.56 23.63 -11.92
CA ARG A 584 -9.87 24.83 -12.73
C ARG A 584 -10.12 26.04 -11.87
N ARG A 585 -10.90 25.93 -10.79
CA ARG A 585 -11.10 27.04 -9.85
C ARG A 585 -9.78 27.54 -9.26
N LYS A 586 -8.84 26.65 -8.91
CA LYS A 586 -7.51 27.04 -8.44
C LYS A 586 -6.68 27.73 -9.53
N LEU A 587 -6.73 27.21 -10.76
CA LEU A 587 -6.00 27.78 -11.91
C LEU A 587 -6.53 29.17 -12.29
N ASP A 588 -7.85 29.35 -12.29
CA ASP A 588 -8.51 30.63 -12.57
C ASP A 588 -8.11 31.69 -11.53
N ALA A 589 -8.04 31.31 -10.25
CA ALA A 589 -7.57 32.17 -9.16
C ALA A 589 -6.09 32.58 -9.30
N LEU A 590 -5.29 31.79 -10.03
CA LEU A 590 -3.89 32.06 -10.34
C LEU A 590 -3.69 32.69 -11.74
N HIS A 591 -4.77 32.95 -12.46
CA HIS A 591 -4.75 33.41 -13.85
C HIS A 591 -3.98 32.49 -14.81
N ILE A 592 -3.99 31.18 -14.54
CA ILE A 592 -3.38 30.15 -15.39
C ILE A 592 -4.42 29.65 -16.38
N TYR A 593 -4.10 29.69 -17.67
CA TYR A 593 -5.01 29.28 -18.73
C TYR A 593 -5.42 27.80 -18.61
N SER A 594 -6.73 27.54 -18.61
CA SER A 594 -7.26 26.18 -18.71
C SER A 594 -8.45 26.10 -19.65
N GLU A 595 -8.65 24.95 -20.31
CA GLU A 595 -9.83 24.68 -21.13
C GLU A 595 -10.29 23.22 -21.02
N VAL A 596 -11.58 22.98 -21.30
CA VAL A 596 -12.21 21.66 -21.17
C VAL A 596 -12.94 21.29 -22.45
N HIS A 597 -12.76 20.05 -22.88
CA HIS A 597 -13.53 19.42 -23.95
C HIS A 597 -14.07 18.07 -23.50
N SER A 598 -15.38 17.91 -23.48
CA SER A 598 -16.05 16.67 -23.05
C SER A 598 -16.67 15.96 -24.24
N PHE A 599 -16.66 14.63 -24.19
CA PHE A 599 -17.29 13.76 -25.18
C PHE A 599 -18.42 12.96 -24.49
N PRO A 600 -19.68 13.42 -24.55
CA PRO A 600 -20.79 12.88 -23.75
C PRO A 600 -21.12 11.41 -23.97
N ASP A 601 -20.71 10.84 -25.12
CA ASP A 601 -20.94 9.43 -25.48
C ASP A 601 -19.64 8.62 -25.56
N ALA A 602 -18.52 9.19 -25.13
CA ALA A 602 -17.23 8.52 -25.20
C ALA A 602 -17.04 7.57 -24.00
N PRO A 603 -16.64 6.31 -24.23
CA PRO A 603 -16.17 5.44 -23.15
C PRO A 603 -14.77 5.84 -22.70
N HIS A 604 -14.29 5.29 -21.58
CA HIS A 604 -12.96 5.64 -21.06
C HIS A 604 -11.80 5.44 -22.08
N THR A 605 -11.82 4.38 -22.89
CA THR A 605 -10.73 4.11 -23.86
C THR A 605 -10.85 4.90 -25.17
N PHE A 606 -11.75 5.88 -25.26
CA PHE A 606 -12.11 6.58 -26.50
C PHE A 606 -10.93 7.18 -27.27
N VAL A 607 -9.92 7.70 -26.56
CA VAL A 607 -8.77 8.39 -27.17
C VAL A 607 -7.92 7.50 -28.08
N LEU A 608 -8.09 6.17 -28.01
CA LEU A 608 -7.35 5.19 -28.80
C LEU A 608 -8.06 4.83 -30.12
N PHE A 609 -9.29 5.31 -30.34
CA PHE A 609 -10.18 4.82 -31.39
C PHE A 609 -10.94 5.94 -32.11
N HIS A 610 -11.32 5.68 -33.36
CA HIS A 610 -12.28 6.54 -34.06
C HIS A 610 -13.71 6.27 -33.55
N PRO A 611 -14.60 7.29 -33.56
CA PRO A 611 -14.43 8.61 -34.18
C PRO A 611 -13.73 9.65 -33.29
N TRP A 612 -13.39 9.33 -32.05
CA TRP A 612 -12.93 10.33 -31.09
C TRP A 612 -11.46 10.74 -31.23
N PHE A 613 -10.61 9.87 -31.76
CA PHE A 613 -9.18 10.13 -31.92
C PHE A 613 -8.87 11.47 -32.61
N GLU A 614 -9.51 11.77 -33.75
CA GLU A 614 -9.25 12.98 -34.53
C GLU A 614 -9.69 14.26 -33.79
N PRO A 615 -10.92 14.35 -33.23
CA PRO A 615 -11.29 15.44 -32.34
C PRO A 615 -10.31 15.65 -31.18
N VAL A 616 -9.91 14.58 -30.48
CA VAL A 616 -8.96 14.67 -29.35
C VAL A 616 -7.62 15.26 -29.82
N LEU A 617 -7.04 14.74 -30.90
CA LEU A 617 -5.83 15.27 -31.51
C LEU A 617 -5.98 16.77 -31.85
N ASN A 618 -7.08 17.15 -32.49
CA ASN A 618 -7.33 18.53 -32.91
C ASN A 618 -7.46 19.50 -31.72
N HIS A 619 -8.10 19.07 -30.62
CA HIS A 619 -8.13 19.85 -29.39
C HIS A 619 -6.73 20.00 -28.79
N SER A 620 -5.97 18.91 -28.68
CA SER A 620 -4.60 18.94 -28.16
C SER A 620 -3.68 19.85 -28.99
N VAL A 621 -3.71 19.74 -30.31
CA VAL A 621 -2.87 20.56 -31.20
C VAL A 621 -3.23 22.05 -31.11
N ARG A 622 -4.53 22.39 -31.11
CA ARG A 622 -4.97 23.79 -30.96
C ARG A 622 -4.53 24.38 -29.63
N PHE A 623 -4.71 23.63 -28.55
CA PHE A 623 -4.25 24.04 -27.22
C PHE A 623 -2.74 24.28 -27.18
N LEU A 624 -1.95 23.31 -27.65
CA LEU A 624 -0.49 23.40 -27.63
C LEU A 624 0.02 24.55 -28.49
N ASN A 625 -0.53 24.75 -29.69
CA ASN A 625 -0.21 25.90 -30.53
C ASN A 625 -0.55 27.20 -29.80
N LYS A 626 -1.75 27.31 -29.21
CA LYS A 626 -2.14 28.50 -28.46
C LYS A 626 -1.16 28.82 -27.34
N VAL A 627 -0.74 27.84 -26.54
CA VAL A 627 0.19 28.02 -25.42
C VAL A 627 1.61 28.35 -25.90
N PHE A 628 2.07 27.72 -26.98
CA PHE A 628 3.45 27.90 -27.47
C PHE A 628 3.64 29.04 -28.48
N GLU A 629 2.56 29.55 -29.08
CA GLU A 629 2.57 30.71 -29.98
C GLU A 629 2.31 32.02 -29.25
N THR A 630 1.72 32.00 -28.04
CA THR A 630 1.63 33.22 -27.21
C THR A 630 3.03 33.77 -26.95
N LYS A 631 3.31 34.92 -27.57
CA LYS A 631 4.52 35.72 -27.34
C LYS A 631 4.69 35.97 -25.84
N GLU A 632 5.95 35.91 -25.39
CA GLU A 632 6.38 36.42 -24.09
C GLU A 632 5.66 37.75 -23.81
N ARG A 633 4.93 37.80 -22.68
CA ARG A 633 4.43 39.06 -22.12
C ARG A 633 5.52 39.70 -21.28
#